data_AF-A0A7S0AG82-F1
#
_entry.id   AF-A0A7S0AG82-F1
#
_cell.length_a   1.000
_cell.length_b   1.000
_cell.length_c   1.000
_cell.angle_alpha   90.00
_cell.angle_beta   90.00
_cell.angle_gamma   90.00
#
_symmetry.space_group_name_H-M   'P 1'
#
loop_
_entity.id
_entity.type
_entity.pdbx_description
1 polymer ?
#
loop_
_entity_poly.entity_id
_entity_poly.type
_entity_poly.pdbx_seq_one_letter_code
_entity_poly.pdbx_strand_id
1 'polypeptide(L)'
;MAADARHRERRRSYEDGTKGQSKPSSAKANGDRAGDRSGDRAGDRAGDRVVEQAEKGDRWERKNGERDRGSWPPADNGLSLPAALRGVGEATEPTEWALRCASVVLEHPTGRREETEAILAKLSEWLATPATQEVLSQIAASAIPGSVARAIRKFRNEPPSAALACLVAVRSSGSAESTAAYIRAGAVEEVYAFMDRHPHHGGVQNVSLLCLGILLKDSSAARLAVGTGAVSRVLRAMGATVGREVQYNGLVVLRLLTDSGRTPRSGVQEVAMRAKVSHSSDTALCSVANDVLAVVTPRFKEVLCWHWQSGWCKLGPRCTYAHGASDLRRA
;
A
#
# COMPACT_ATOMS: atom_id res chain seq x y z
N MET A 1 27.64 26.48 1.68
CA MET A 1 28.73 25.56 2.07
C MET A 1 28.81 25.41 3.60
N ALA A 2 27.77 24.85 4.24
CA ALA A 2 27.81 24.48 5.67
C ALA A 2 26.62 23.57 6.06
N ALA A 3 26.38 22.47 5.34
CA ALA A 3 25.32 21.51 5.72
C ALA A 3 25.61 20.06 5.28
N ASP A 4 26.88 19.68 5.10
CA ASP A 4 27.25 18.35 4.59
C ASP A 4 28.34 17.66 5.45
N ALA A 5 28.11 17.65 6.77
CA ALA A 5 29.10 17.13 7.73
C ALA A 5 28.54 16.15 8.79
N ARG A 6 27.23 15.82 8.78
CA ARG A 6 26.65 14.98 9.86
C ARG A 6 26.34 13.52 9.47
N HIS A 7 26.67 13.08 8.25
CA HIS A 7 26.39 11.71 7.81
C HIS A 7 27.60 10.79 7.70
N ARG A 8 28.84 11.27 7.93
CA ARG A 8 30.08 10.49 7.74
C ARG A 8 30.71 9.90 9.01
N GLU A 9 30.21 10.18 10.20
CA GLU A 9 30.89 9.78 11.45
C GLU A 9 30.40 8.45 12.07
N ARG A 10 29.39 7.78 11.52
CA ARG A 10 28.90 6.48 12.01
C ARG A 10 29.47 5.25 11.29
N ARG A 11 30.53 5.41 10.49
CA ARG A 11 31.11 4.35 9.63
C ARG A 11 32.48 3.82 10.08
N ARG A 12 32.94 4.06 11.31
CA ARG A 12 34.30 3.73 11.76
C ARG A 12 34.44 2.87 13.03
N SER A 13 33.43 2.10 13.45
CA SER A 13 33.58 1.25 14.65
C SER A 13 33.23 -0.23 14.50
N TYR A 14 33.24 -0.79 13.28
CA TYR A 14 32.96 -2.21 13.06
C TYR A 14 33.95 -2.85 12.09
N GLU A 15 35.24 -2.71 12.40
CA GLU A 15 36.30 -3.53 11.81
C GLU A 15 37.28 -3.91 12.92
N ASP A 16 36.90 -4.87 13.77
CA ASP A 16 37.87 -5.78 14.37
C ASP A 16 37.14 -7.02 14.90
N GLY A 17 37.54 -8.21 14.43
CA GLY A 17 37.00 -9.47 14.95
C GLY A 17 36.82 -10.62 13.96
N THR A 18 37.78 -10.89 13.07
CA THR A 18 37.89 -12.20 12.41
C THR A 18 38.97 -13.04 13.08
N LYS A 19 38.61 -14.18 13.68
CA LYS A 19 39.34 -15.47 13.65
C LYS A 19 38.65 -16.51 14.54
N GLY A 20 38.38 -17.69 13.97
CA GLY A 20 37.92 -18.86 14.73
C GLY A 20 37.28 -19.94 13.86
N GLN A 21 38.09 -20.66 13.09
CA GLN A 21 37.70 -21.88 12.36
C GLN A 21 37.46 -23.04 13.34
N SER A 22 36.43 -23.86 13.09
CA SER A 22 36.50 -25.33 13.21
C SER A 22 35.26 -26.02 12.61
N LYS A 23 35.50 -26.92 11.65
CA LYS A 23 34.66 -28.04 11.21
C LYS A 23 35.33 -29.34 11.72
N PRO A 24 34.79 -30.55 11.50
CA PRO A 24 33.40 -31.04 11.55
C PRO A 24 33.29 -32.29 12.46
N SER A 25 32.08 -32.80 12.71
CA SER A 25 31.93 -34.22 13.06
C SER A 25 30.66 -34.84 12.48
N SER A 26 30.81 -36.11 12.15
CA SER A 26 30.05 -36.96 11.26
C SER A 26 29.08 -37.92 11.98
N ALA A 27 28.21 -38.55 11.18
CA ALA A 27 27.45 -39.78 11.44
C ALA A 27 26.12 -39.58 12.20
N LYS A 28 25.01 -40.21 11.86
CA LYS A 28 24.80 -41.60 11.40
C LYS A 28 23.56 -41.78 10.49
N ALA A 29 23.66 -42.76 9.61
CA ALA A 29 22.58 -43.41 8.88
C ALA A 29 21.79 -44.39 9.77
N ASN A 30 20.49 -44.55 9.48
CA ASN A 30 19.75 -45.82 9.31
C ASN A 30 18.25 -45.63 9.54
N GLY A 31 17.44 -46.27 8.71
CA GLY A 31 16.07 -46.64 9.11
C GLY A 31 15.06 -46.70 7.98
N ASP A 32 15.16 -47.69 7.12
CA ASP A 32 14.09 -48.16 6.25
C ASP A 32 12.81 -48.43 7.04
N ARG A 33 11.66 -47.99 6.51
CA ARG A 33 10.37 -48.68 6.70
C ARG A 33 9.42 -48.39 5.55
N ALA A 34 9.30 -49.38 4.68
CA ALA A 34 8.17 -49.54 3.77
C ALA A 34 6.86 -49.65 4.58
N GLY A 35 5.83 -48.95 4.11
CA GLY A 35 4.51 -48.89 4.72
C GLY A 35 3.49 -48.44 3.68
N ASP A 36 3.06 -49.40 2.89
CA ASP A 36 1.95 -49.36 1.95
C ASP A 36 0.62 -48.98 2.64
N ARG A 37 -0.18 -48.11 2.01
CA ARG A 37 -1.66 -48.02 2.11
C ARG A 37 -2.21 -46.79 1.37
N SER A 38 -2.66 -47.06 0.16
CA SER A 38 -3.95 -46.67 -0.43
C SER A 38 -4.89 -45.82 0.45
N GLY A 39 -5.34 -44.68 -0.07
CA GLY A 39 -6.46 -43.94 0.49
C GLY A 39 -6.65 -42.54 -0.11
N ASP A 40 -7.64 -42.43 -0.99
CA ASP A 40 -8.52 -41.27 -1.19
C ASP A 40 -8.02 -40.05 -1.98
N ARG A 41 -8.39 -40.07 -3.27
CA ARG A 41 -8.61 -38.91 -4.13
C ARG A 41 -9.74 -38.03 -3.57
N ALA A 42 -9.37 -36.96 -2.87
CA ALA A 42 -10.13 -35.71 -2.82
C ALA A 42 -9.25 -34.66 -3.51
N GLY A 43 -9.48 -34.31 -4.77
CA GLY A 43 -10.66 -33.59 -5.19
C GLY A 43 -10.28 -32.12 -5.35
N ASP A 44 -9.58 -31.84 -6.46
CA ASP A 44 -9.18 -30.51 -6.93
C ASP A 44 -10.36 -29.53 -7.01
N ARG A 45 -10.61 -28.77 -5.95
CA ARG A 45 -11.61 -27.68 -5.92
C ARG A 45 -11.05 -26.34 -5.45
N ALA A 46 -9.72 -26.21 -5.39
CA ALA A 46 -9.08 -24.94 -5.04
C ALA A 46 -8.85 -24.01 -6.26
N GLY A 47 -8.91 -24.54 -7.50
CA GLY A 47 -8.70 -23.77 -8.72
C GLY A 47 -9.88 -22.88 -9.14
N ASP A 48 -11.12 -23.34 -8.94
CA ASP A 48 -12.30 -22.66 -9.50
C ASP A 48 -12.71 -21.38 -8.76
N ARG A 49 -12.35 -21.24 -7.47
CA ARG A 49 -12.68 -20.02 -6.70
C ARG A 49 -11.86 -18.78 -7.08
N VAL A 50 -10.67 -18.98 -7.66
CA VAL A 50 -9.82 -17.86 -8.08
C VAL A 50 -10.33 -17.24 -9.38
N VAL A 51 -10.86 -18.08 -10.28
CA VAL A 51 -11.45 -17.62 -11.55
C VAL A 51 -12.75 -16.85 -11.32
N GLU A 52 -13.61 -17.30 -10.40
CA GLU A 52 -14.88 -16.62 -10.10
C GLU A 52 -14.69 -15.24 -9.43
N GLN A 53 -13.57 -15.00 -8.74
CA GLN A 53 -13.23 -13.68 -8.20
C GLN A 53 -12.67 -12.74 -9.27
N ALA A 54 -11.96 -13.26 -10.29
CA ALA A 54 -11.48 -12.46 -11.40
C ALA A 54 -12.63 -11.94 -12.28
N GLU A 55 -13.62 -12.78 -12.59
CA GLU A 55 -14.78 -12.38 -13.41
C GLU A 55 -15.70 -11.35 -12.71
N LYS A 56 -15.72 -11.33 -11.38
CA LYS A 56 -16.44 -10.29 -10.60
C LYS A 56 -15.74 -8.93 -10.64
N GLY A 57 -14.42 -8.90 -10.80
CA GLY A 57 -13.64 -7.66 -10.99
C GLY A 57 -13.99 -6.96 -12.30
N ASP A 58 -14.00 -7.69 -13.41
CA ASP A 58 -14.31 -7.15 -14.74
C ASP A 58 -15.76 -6.62 -14.85
N ARG A 59 -16.69 -7.25 -14.13
CA ARG A 59 -18.09 -6.78 -14.06
C ARG A 59 -18.22 -5.46 -13.27
N TRP A 60 -17.36 -5.22 -12.29
CA TRP A 60 -17.33 -3.97 -11.53
C TRP A 60 -16.83 -2.81 -12.40
N GLU A 61 -15.78 -3.01 -13.21
CA GLU A 61 -15.28 -2.00 -14.15
C GLU A 61 -16.34 -1.58 -15.17
N ARG A 62 -17.13 -2.53 -15.73
CA ARG A 62 -18.21 -2.19 -16.66
C ARG A 62 -19.37 -1.44 -16.00
N LYS A 63 -19.76 -1.79 -14.78
CA LYS A 63 -20.90 -1.13 -14.10
C LYS A 63 -20.56 0.25 -13.54
N ASN A 64 -19.31 0.51 -13.16
CA ASN A 64 -18.90 1.81 -12.63
C ASN A 64 -18.31 2.74 -13.68
N GLY A 65 -17.74 2.22 -14.78
CA GLY A 65 -17.24 3.03 -15.89
C GLY A 65 -18.30 3.83 -16.64
N GLU A 66 -19.58 3.43 -16.57
CA GLU A 66 -20.70 4.18 -17.18
C GLU A 66 -21.38 5.17 -16.23
N ARG A 67 -21.37 4.94 -14.92
CA ARG A 67 -22.04 5.82 -13.95
C ARG A 67 -21.28 7.10 -13.64
N ASP A 68 -20.00 7.17 -13.99
CA ASP A 68 -19.14 8.32 -13.72
C ASP A 68 -18.82 9.15 -14.99
N ARG A 69 -19.61 8.97 -16.06
CA ARG A 69 -19.81 10.02 -17.06
C ARG A 69 -20.81 11.08 -16.57
N GLY A 70 -20.81 11.34 -15.26
CA GLY A 70 -21.33 12.60 -14.76
C GLY A 70 -20.56 13.68 -15.48
N SER A 71 -21.19 14.29 -16.48
CA SER A 71 -20.74 15.49 -17.13
C SER A 71 -20.72 16.57 -16.06
N TRP A 72 -19.65 16.59 -15.26
CA TRP A 72 -19.27 17.80 -14.57
C TRP A 72 -19.20 18.86 -15.66
N PRO A 73 -19.92 19.99 -15.48
CA PRO A 73 -19.93 21.02 -16.50
C PRO A 73 -18.46 21.29 -16.87
N PRO A 74 -18.12 21.37 -18.17
CA PRO A 74 -16.77 21.75 -18.56
C PRO A 74 -16.45 22.99 -17.74
N ALA A 75 -15.28 23.00 -17.10
CA ALA A 75 -14.81 24.16 -16.35
C ALA A 75 -14.66 25.31 -17.34
N ASP A 76 -15.77 25.97 -17.63
CA ASP A 76 -15.91 27.04 -18.59
C ASP A 76 -15.45 28.32 -17.91
N ASN A 77 -14.15 28.34 -17.63
CA ASN A 77 -13.48 29.41 -16.90
C ASN A 77 -12.62 30.25 -17.83
N GLY A 78 -12.95 30.35 -19.13
CA GLY A 78 -12.35 31.30 -20.09
C GLY A 78 -10.81 31.27 -20.23
N LEU A 79 -10.11 30.40 -19.51
CA LEU A 79 -8.67 30.43 -19.38
C LEU A 79 -8.08 29.51 -20.44
N SER A 80 -7.50 30.12 -21.45
CA SER A 80 -6.80 29.38 -22.49
C SER A 80 -5.64 28.56 -21.90
N LEU A 81 -5.36 27.37 -22.46
CA LEU A 81 -4.24 26.53 -22.05
C LEU A 81 -2.90 27.30 -22.02
N PRO A 82 -2.53 28.13 -23.02
CA PRO A 82 -1.30 28.92 -22.96
C PRO A 82 -1.26 29.90 -21.79
N ALA A 83 -2.39 30.51 -21.42
CA ALA A 83 -2.47 31.40 -20.27
C ALA A 83 -2.33 30.63 -18.95
N ALA A 84 -2.94 29.45 -18.84
CA ALA A 84 -2.80 28.58 -17.67
C ALA A 84 -1.34 28.10 -17.49
N LEU A 85 -0.69 27.68 -18.58
CA LEU A 85 0.73 27.27 -18.56
C LEU A 85 1.64 28.41 -18.08
N ARG A 86 1.44 29.64 -18.59
CA ARG A 86 2.17 30.81 -18.11
C ARG A 86 1.89 31.09 -16.64
N GLY A 87 0.62 31.05 -16.23
CA GLY A 87 0.22 31.28 -14.84
C GLY A 87 0.90 30.34 -13.84
N VAL A 88 1.06 29.06 -14.17
CA VAL A 88 1.83 28.12 -13.32
C VAL A 88 3.34 28.35 -13.44
N GLY A 89 3.85 28.60 -14.65
CA GLY A 89 5.28 28.77 -14.88
C GLY A 89 5.88 30.00 -14.19
N GLU A 90 5.12 31.10 -14.12
CA GLU A 90 5.53 32.36 -13.47
C GLU A 90 5.33 32.33 -11.94
N ALA A 91 4.49 31.42 -11.43
CA ALA A 91 4.18 31.34 -10.01
C ALA A 91 5.35 30.75 -9.20
N THR A 92 5.81 31.51 -8.20
CA THR A 92 6.83 31.07 -7.24
C THR A 92 6.24 30.24 -6.10
N GLU A 93 4.94 30.37 -5.84
CA GLU A 93 4.22 29.74 -4.73
C GLU A 93 2.81 29.27 -5.16
N PRO A 94 2.18 28.33 -4.43
CA PRO A 94 0.90 27.73 -4.82
C PRO A 94 -0.31 28.62 -4.50
N THR A 95 -0.34 29.84 -5.05
CA THR A 95 -1.51 30.74 -4.89
C THR A 95 -2.79 30.12 -5.45
N GLU A 96 -3.96 30.58 -4.99
CA GLU A 96 -5.26 30.12 -5.52
C GLU A 96 -5.34 30.23 -7.06
N TRP A 97 -4.79 31.31 -7.63
CA TRP A 97 -4.73 31.48 -9.08
C TRP A 97 -3.83 30.44 -9.76
N ALA A 98 -2.63 30.20 -9.22
CA ALA A 98 -1.71 29.21 -9.75
C ALA A 98 -2.29 27.78 -9.66
N LEU A 99 -3.00 27.44 -8.58
CA LEU A 99 -3.68 26.15 -8.42
C LEU A 99 -4.85 25.98 -9.40
N ARG A 100 -5.60 27.06 -9.68
CA ARG A 100 -6.62 27.06 -10.76
C ARG A 100 -5.98 26.81 -12.13
N CYS A 101 -4.88 27.51 -12.44
CA CYS A 101 -4.15 27.30 -13.69
C CYS A 101 -3.64 25.87 -13.81
N ALA A 102 -3.06 25.31 -12.74
CA ALA A 102 -2.60 23.93 -12.71
C ALA A 102 -3.73 22.94 -12.98
N SER A 103 -4.90 23.14 -12.37
CA SER A 103 -6.09 22.31 -12.60
C SER A 103 -6.53 22.34 -14.06
N VAL A 104 -6.56 23.53 -14.69
CA VAL A 104 -6.90 23.69 -16.11
C VAL A 104 -5.95 22.91 -17.01
N VAL A 105 -4.64 22.95 -16.75
CA VAL A 105 -3.65 22.21 -17.55
C VAL A 105 -3.82 20.70 -17.39
N LEU A 106 -3.96 20.21 -16.15
CA LEU A 106 -4.11 18.78 -15.86
C LEU A 106 -5.37 18.18 -16.48
N GLU A 107 -6.46 18.95 -16.54
CA GLU A 107 -7.75 18.52 -17.08
C GLU A 107 -7.87 18.73 -18.59
N HIS A 108 -6.93 19.43 -19.22
CA HIS A 108 -7.06 19.79 -20.63
C HIS A 108 -7.14 18.54 -21.53
N PRO A 109 -8.18 18.39 -22.37
CA PRO A 109 -8.39 17.19 -23.18
C PRO A 109 -7.22 16.90 -24.13
N THR A 110 -6.67 17.95 -24.72
CA THR A 110 -5.51 17.88 -25.64
C THR A 110 -4.21 18.31 -24.98
N GLY A 111 -4.18 18.45 -23.64
CA GLY A 111 -2.97 18.83 -22.92
C GLY A 111 -1.87 17.80 -23.13
N ARG A 112 -0.68 18.25 -23.53
CA ARG A 112 0.45 17.36 -23.84
C ARG A 112 0.95 16.68 -22.57
N ARG A 113 1.56 15.51 -22.73
CA ARG A 113 2.15 14.77 -21.62
C ARG A 113 3.21 15.60 -20.91
N GLU A 114 4.13 16.19 -21.68
CA GLU A 114 5.27 16.96 -21.16
C GLU A 114 4.79 18.18 -20.36
N GLU A 115 3.72 18.83 -20.81
CA GLU A 115 3.07 19.93 -20.09
C GLU A 115 2.47 19.45 -18.77
N THR A 116 1.72 18.34 -18.79
CA THR A 116 1.12 17.77 -17.58
C THR A 116 2.21 17.37 -16.58
N GLU A 117 3.27 16.70 -17.03
CA GLU A 117 4.39 16.31 -16.19
C GLU A 117 5.10 17.53 -15.58
N ALA A 118 5.31 18.59 -16.36
CA ALA A 118 5.87 19.83 -15.85
C ALA A 118 5.00 20.45 -14.75
N ILE A 119 3.67 20.46 -14.91
CA ILE A 119 2.76 20.96 -13.87
C ILE A 119 2.79 20.08 -12.62
N LEU A 120 2.76 18.75 -12.77
CA LEU A 120 2.83 17.84 -11.63
C LEU A 120 4.18 17.94 -10.89
N ALA A 121 5.28 18.17 -11.62
CA ALA A 121 6.59 18.43 -11.04
C ALA A 121 6.61 19.77 -10.28
N LYS A 122 5.99 20.82 -10.83
CA LYS A 122 5.87 22.12 -10.17
C LYS A 122 5.04 22.06 -8.89
N LEU A 123 3.89 21.38 -8.93
CA LEU A 123 3.09 21.09 -7.73
C LEU A 123 3.90 20.32 -6.69
N SER A 124 4.66 19.32 -7.14
CA SER A 124 5.54 18.53 -6.28
C SER A 124 6.65 19.34 -5.63
N GLU A 125 7.16 20.37 -6.31
CA GLU A 125 8.15 21.33 -5.81
C GLU A 125 7.54 22.25 -4.75
N TRP A 126 6.37 22.85 -5.01
CA TRP A 126 5.66 23.67 -4.02
C TRP A 126 5.31 22.90 -2.74
N LEU A 127 5.14 21.58 -2.86
CA LEU A 127 4.89 20.66 -1.75
C LEU A 127 6.17 20.06 -1.14
N ALA A 128 7.35 20.36 -1.69
CA ALA A 128 8.63 19.91 -1.15
C ALA A 128 9.08 20.87 -0.04
N THR A 129 9.63 20.32 1.06
CA THR A 129 9.81 20.98 2.38
C THR A 129 8.47 21.20 3.07
N PRO A 130 8.35 21.01 4.41
CA PRO A 130 7.06 20.71 5.02
C PRO A 130 6.05 21.81 4.65
N ALA A 131 5.12 21.44 3.77
CA ALA A 131 4.10 22.36 3.30
C ALA A 131 3.35 22.88 4.53
N THR A 132 3.13 24.19 4.57
CA THR A 132 2.36 24.78 5.67
C THR A 132 0.96 24.18 5.66
N GLN A 133 0.34 24.06 6.84
CA GLN A 133 -1.05 23.58 6.91
C GLN A 133 -1.99 24.45 6.06
N GLU A 134 -1.70 25.73 5.93
CA GLU A 134 -2.41 26.65 5.06
C GLU A 134 -2.36 26.22 3.59
N VAL A 135 -1.18 25.90 3.04
CA VAL A 135 -1.04 25.41 1.66
C VAL A 135 -1.80 24.10 1.45
N LEU A 136 -1.74 23.18 2.42
CA LEU A 136 -2.46 21.91 2.35
C LEU A 136 -3.98 22.10 2.35
N SER A 137 -4.50 23.02 3.18
CA SER A 137 -5.93 23.37 3.18
C SER A 137 -6.35 24.08 1.90
N GLN A 138 -5.53 24.98 1.35
CA GLN A 138 -5.80 25.61 0.05
C GLN A 138 -5.89 24.56 -1.07
N ILE A 139 -4.98 23.58 -1.09
CA ILE A 139 -5.03 22.47 -2.06
C ILE A 139 -6.30 21.63 -1.84
N ALA A 140 -6.64 21.31 -0.59
CA ALA A 140 -7.83 20.53 -0.27
C ALA A 140 -9.14 21.19 -0.72
N ALA A 141 -9.20 22.53 -0.64
CA ALA A 141 -10.33 23.34 -1.08
C ALA A 141 -10.37 23.61 -2.60
N SER A 142 -9.29 23.29 -3.32
CA SER A 142 -9.16 23.53 -4.77
C SER A 142 -9.64 22.35 -5.62
N ALA A 143 -9.57 22.49 -6.94
CA ALA A 143 -9.82 21.41 -7.90
C ALA A 143 -8.64 20.43 -8.08
N ILE A 144 -7.51 20.65 -7.39
CA ILE A 144 -6.29 19.86 -7.55
C ILE A 144 -6.50 18.37 -7.22
N PRO A 145 -7.18 17.96 -6.13
CA PRO A 145 -7.38 16.54 -5.85
C PRO A 145 -8.11 15.80 -6.99
N GLY A 146 -9.14 16.43 -7.56
CA GLY A 146 -9.87 15.92 -8.73
C GLY A 146 -9.01 15.86 -9.99
N SER A 147 -8.27 16.94 -10.26
CA SER A 147 -7.35 17.04 -11.39
C SER A 147 -6.26 15.95 -11.35
N VAL A 148 -5.68 15.72 -10.17
CA VAL A 148 -4.62 14.72 -9.97
C VAL A 148 -5.16 13.30 -10.11
N ALA A 149 -6.34 12.99 -9.54
CA ALA A 149 -6.98 11.69 -9.75
C ALA A 149 -7.25 11.42 -11.25
N ARG A 150 -7.77 12.42 -11.98
CA ARG A 150 -7.94 12.35 -13.44
C ARG A 150 -6.61 12.20 -14.19
N ALA A 151 -5.53 12.82 -13.72
CA ALA A 151 -4.21 12.64 -14.30
C ALA A 151 -3.70 11.19 -14.13
N ILE A 152 -3.88 10.57 -12.96
CA ILE A 152 -3.58 9.14 -12.75
C ILE A 152 -4.35 8.30 -13.78
N ARG A 153 -5.66 8.56 -13.93
CA ARG A 153 -6.52 7.88 -14.92
C ARG A 153 -6.00 8.05 -16.35
N LYS A 154 -5.74 9.30 -16.75
CA LYS A 154 -5.32 9.69 -18.12
C LYS A 154 -4.00 9.03 -18.49
N PHE A 155 -3.03 9.00 -17.58
CA PHE A 155 -1.67 8.52 -17.85
C PHE A 155 -1.37 7.12 -17.31
N ARG A 156 -2.38 6.32 -16.95
CA ARG A 156 -2.16 4.97 -16.39
C ARG A 156 -1.41 4.00 -17.32
N ASN A 157 -1.32 4.27 -18.62
CA ASN A 157 -0.50 3.49 -19.57
C ASN A 157 0.95 3.98 -19.66
N GLU A 158 1.28 5.09 -19.00
CA GLU A 158 2.56 5.78 -19.01
C GLU A 158 3.07 5.88 -17.55
N PRO A 159 3.72 4.82 -17.05
CA PRO A 159 4.04 4.70 -15.63
C PRO A 159 4.73 5.91 -14.99
N PRO A 160 5.70 6.58 -15.63
CA PRO A 160 6.36 7.74 -15.04
C PRO A 160 5.39 8.89 -14.73
N SER A 161 4.48 9.22 -15.64
CA SER A 161 3.57 10.36 -15.50
C SER A 161 2.49 10.07 -14.45
N ALA A 162 1.91 8.86 -14.46
CA ALA A 162 0.96 8.45 -13.42
C ALA A 162 1.62 8.35 -12.03
N ALA A 163 2.87 7.87 -11.95
CA ALA A 163 3.62 7.85 -10.71
C ALA A 163 3.85 9.26 -10.14
N LEU A 164 4.15 10.23 -11.01
CA LEU A 164 4.31 11.63 -10.59
C LEU A 164 2.99 12.20 -10.02
N ALA A 165 1.85 11.88 -10.62
CA ALA A 165 0.54 12.24 -10.07
C ALA A 165 0.27 11.59 -8.70
N CYS A 166 0.61 10.31 -8.52
CA CYS A 166 0.54 9.64 -7.22
C CYS A 166 1.43 10.33 -6.17
N LEU A 167 2.62 10.81 -6.54
CA LEU A 167 3.51 11.54 -5.63
C LEU A 167 2.93 12.89 -5.22
N VAL A 168 2.28 13.63 -6.12
CA VAL A 168 1.55 14.86 -5.78
C VAL A 168 0.46 14.56 -4.76
N ALA A 169 -0.33 13.49 -4.97
CA ALA A 169 -1.36 13.06 -4.03
C ALA A 169 -0.78 12.73 -2.64
N VAL A 170 0.33 11.99 -2.58
CA VAL A 170 1.05 11.68 -1.33
C VAL A 170 1.46 12.96 -0.59
N ARG A 171 2.10 13.90 -1.29
CA ARG A 171 2.65 15.11 -0.64
C ARG A 171 1.59 16.10 -0.20
N SER A 172 0.49 16.20 -0.94
CA SER A 172 -0.61 17.10 -0.58
C SER A 172 -1.57 16.50 0.43
N SER A 173 -1.54 15.19 0.71
CA SER A 173 -2.38 14.52 1.72
C SER A 173 -1.81 14.63 3.15
N GLY A 174 -1.24 15.80 3.51
CA GLY A 174 -0.68 16.05 4.83
C GLY A 174 -1.70 16.39 5.93
N SER A 175 -2.97 16.57 5.56
CA SER A 175 -4.10 16.81 6.47
C SER A 175 -5.24 15.82 6.21
N ALA A 176 -6.12 15.63 7.21
CA ALA A 176 -7.31 14.79 7.07
C ALA A 176 -8.27 15.35 6.01
N GLU A 177 -8.39 16.68 5.92
CA GLU A 177 -9.22 17.38 4.93
C GLU A 177 -8.75 17.09 3.50
N SER A 178 -7.45 17.26 3.23
CA SER A 178 -6.87 16.98 1.91
C SER A 178 -6.99 15.51 1.54
N THR A 179 -6.69 14.61 2.48
CA THR A 179 -6.86 13.17 2.29
C THR A 179 -8.31 12.82 1.91
N ALA A 180 -9.29 13.40 2.62
CA ALA A 180 -10.71 13.20 2.32
C ALA A 180 -11.10 13.76 0.94
N ALA A 181 -10.50 14.87 0.50
CA ALA A 181 -10.71 15.44 -0.84
C ALA A 181 -10.24 14.48 -1.95
N TYR A 182 -9.06 13.86 -1.79
CA TYR A 182 -8.57 12.83 -2.73
C TYR A 182 -9.45 11.58 -2.76
N ILE A 183 -9.93 11.12 -1.61
CA ILE A 183 -10.84 9.96 -1.55
C ILE A 183 -12.15 10.28 -2.28
N ARG A 184 -12.76 11.46 -2.02
CA ARG A 184 -13.99 11.88 -2.73
C ARG A 184 -13.77 12.04 -4.23
N ALA A 185 -12.56 12.41 -4.65
CA ALA A 185 -12.17 12.52 -6.05
C ALA A 185 -11.93 11.17 -6.75
N GLY A 186 -12.06 10.04 -6.05
CA GLY A 186 -11.87 8.71 -6.63
C GLY A 186 -10.39 8.30 -6.80
N ALA A 187 -9.47 8.95 -6.07
CA ALA A 187 -8.04 8.68 -6.24
C ALA A 187 -7.66 7.23 -5.88
N VAL A 188 -8.36 6.60 -4.94
CA VAL A 188 -8.10 5.22 -4.51
C VAL A 188 -8.38 4.25 -5.66
N GLU A 189 -9.51 4.42 -6.35
CA GLU A 189 -9.91 3.63 -7.50
C GLU A 189 -8.93 3.77 -8.66
N GLU A 190 -8.45 4.99 -8.93
CA GLU A 190 -7.46 5.23 -9.99
C GLU A 190 -6.11 4.59 -9.66
N VAL A 191 -5.69 4.62 -8.39
CA VAL A 191 -4.48 3.93 -7.94
C VAL A 191 -4.62 2.42 -8.09
N TYR A 192 -5.79 1.84 -7.80
CA TYR A 192 -6.06 0.42 -8.06
C TYR A 192 -5.99 0.06 -9.53
N ALA A 193 -6.65 0.84 -10.40
CA ALA A 193 -6.59 0.64 -11.83
C ALA A 193 -5.14 0.71 -12.35
N PHE A 194 -4.34 1.63 -11.81
CA PHE A 194 -2.93 1.75 -12.16
C PHE A 194 -2.10 0.54 -11.69
N MET A 195 -2.34 0.02 -10.48
CA MET A 195 -1.70 -1.21 -9.99
C MET A 195 -2.08 -2.44 -10.82
N ASP A 196 -3.37 -2.60 -11.13
CA ASP A 196 -3.89 -3.75 -11.87
C ASP A 196 -3.39 -3.75 -13.32
N ARG A 197 -3.16 -2.58 -13.91
CA ARG A 197 -2.57 -2.44 -15.25
C ARG A 197 -1.10 -2.85 -15.32
N HIS A 198 -0.35 -2.73 -14.22
CA HIS A 198 1.11 -2.96 -14.17
C HIS A 198 1.52 -3.93 -13.04
N PRO A 199 0.98 -5.16 -13.00
CA PRO A 199 1.10 -6.05 -11.83
C PRO A 199 2.54 -6.46 -11.50
N HIS A 200 3.45 -6.44 -12.50
CA HIS A 200 4.85 -6.85 -12.34
C HIS A 200 5.84 -5.66 -12.29
N HIS A 201 5.35 -4.42 -12.39
CA HIS A 201 6.23 -3.26 -12.39
C HIS A 201 6.50 -2.78 -10.95
N GLY A 202 7.63 -3.17 -10.37
CA GLY A 202 7.98 -2.86 -8.97
C GLY A 202 7.88 -1.36 -8.60
N GLY A 203 8.31 -0.45 -9.49
CA GLY A 203 8.18 1.00 -9.28
C GLY A 203 6.72 1.49 -9.17
N VAL A 204 5.83 1.01 -10.05
CA VAL A 204 4.39 1.32 -10.00
C VAL A 204 3.76 0.76 -8.73
N GLN A 205 4.05 -0.50 -8.40
CA GLN A 205 3.53 -1.10 -7.17
C GLN A 205 4.00 -0.32 -5.94
N ASN A 206 5.26 0.10 -5.90
CA ASN A 206 5.81 0.88 -4.80
C ASN A 206 5.09 2.23 -4.61
N VAL A 207 5.01 3.05 -5.67
CA VAL A 207 4.40 4.39 -5.57
C VAL A 207 2.91 4.31 -5.28
N SER A 208 2.21 3.30 -5.82
CA SER A 208 0.79 3.08 -5.54
C SER A 208 0.56 2.65 -4.09
N LEU A 209 1.37 1.74 -3.55
CA LEU A 209 1.28 1.34 -2.14
C LEU A 209 1.61 2.49 -1.20
N LEU A 210 2.60 3.33 -1.54
CA LEU A 210 2.90 4.56 -0.79
C LEU A 210 1.68 5.50 -0.78
N CYS A 211 1.05 5.72 -1.94
CA CYS A 211 -0.16 6.54 -2.07
C CYS A 211 -1.31 6.00 -1.21
N LEU A 212 -1.60 4.70 -1.32
CA LEU A 212 -2.62 4.03 -0.51
C LEU A 212 -2.32 4.11 0.98
N GLY A 213 -1.05 3.99 1.40
CA GLY A 213 -0.66 4.09 2.80
C GLY A 213 -0.97 5.46 3.43
N ILE A 214 -1.04 6.52 2.61
CA ILE A 214 -1.47 7.85 3.06
C ILE A 214 -3.00 7.97 3.00
N LEU A 215 -3.62 7.59 1.88
CA LEU A 215 -5.06 7.73 1.67
C LEU A 215 -5.90 6.87 2.63
N LEU A 216 -5.37 5.72 3.06
CA LEU A 216 -6.07 4.76 3.91
C LEU A 216 -5.74 4.91 5.41
N LYS A 217 -5.13 6.03 5.82
CA LYS A 217 -4.90 6.31 7.25
C LYS A 217 -6.20 6.44 8.04
N ASP A 218 -7.26 6.92 7.41
CA ASP A 218 -8.58 7.01 8.02
C ASP A 218 -9.26 5.63 8.06
N SER A 219 -9.73 5.22 9.24
CA SER A 219 -10.35 3.90 9.45
C SER A 219 -11.66 3.71 8.67
N SER A 220 -12.38 4.78 8.29
CA SER A 220 -13.56 4.65 7.44
C SER A 220 -13.15 4.36 5.98
N ALA A 221 -12.14 5.08 5.47
CA ALA A 221 -11.56 4.85 4.15
C ALA A 221 -10.97 3.44 4.03
N ALA A 222 -10.19 2.99 5.04
CA ALA A 222 -9.64 1.65 5.09
C ALA A 222 -10.74 0.56 5.04
N ARG A 223 -11.84 0.73 5.78
CA ARG A 223 -12.97 -0.23 5.75
C ARG A 223 -13.62 -0.31 4.37
N LEU A 224 -13.82 0.82 3.71
CA LEU A 224 -14.37 0.86 2.34
C LEU A 224 -13.42 0.17 1.35
N ALA A 225 -12.12 0.44 1.46
CA ALA A 225 -11.07 -0.17 0.64
C ALA A 225 -11.03 -1.70 0.78
N VAL A 226 -11.26 -2.26 1.97
CA VAL A 226 -11.39 -3.72 2.14
C VAL A 226 -12.50 -4.28 1.26
N GLY A 227 -13.66 -3.61 1.21
CA GLY A 227 -14.82 -4.04 0.41
C GLY A 227 -14.59 -3.98 -1.10
N THR A 228 -13.67 -3.13 -1.57
CA THR A 228 -13.31 -2.99 -2.98
C THR A 228 -12.11 -3.86 -3.40
N GLY A 229 -11.62 -4.73 -2.52
CA GLY A 229 -10.57 -5.71 -2.81
C GLY A 229 -9.14 -5.18 -2.65
N ALA A 230 -8.93 -4.15 -1.82
CA ALA A 230 -7.60 -3.61 -1.54
C ALA A 230 -6.60 -4.68 -1.06
N VAL A 231 -7.05 -5.56 -0.16
CA VAL A 231 -6.21 -6.62 0.44
C VAL A 231 -5.63 -7.52 -0.65
N SER A 232 -6.46 -8.02 -1.57
CA SER A 232 -6.01 -8.89 -2.67
C SER A 232 -5.00 -8.20 -3.59
N ARG A 233 -5.18 -6.89 -3.85
CA ARG A 233 -4.25 -6.10 -4.66
C ARG A 233 -2.90 -5.93 -3.98
N VAL A 234 -2.90 -5.62 -2.68
CA VAL A 234 -1.65 -5.48 -1.91
C VAL A 234 -0.91 -6.80 -1.83
N LEU A 235 -1.60 -7.91 -1.55
CA LEU A 235 -1.01 -9.25 -1.53
C LEU A 235 -0.40 -9.62 -2.90
N ARG A 236 -1.11 -9.32 -4.00
CA ARG A 236 -0.61 -9.55 -5.37
C ARG A 236 0.63 -8.70 -5.66
N ALA A 237 0.62 -7.41 -5.32
CA ALA A 237 1.75 -6.49 -5.49
C ALA A 237 3.00 -6.99 -4.75
N MET A 238 2.85 -7.37 -3.47
CA MET A 238 3.93 -7.95 -2.68
C MET A 238 4.33 -9.35 -3.19
N GLY A 239 3.42 -10.10 -3.80
CA GLY A 239 3.68 -11.38 -4.47
C GLY A 239 4.59 -11.27 -5.68
N ALA A 240 4.47 -10.18 -6.44
CA ALA A 240 5.13 -9.99 -7.73
C ALA A 240 6.63 -9.60 -7.62
N THR A 241 7.11 -9.17 -6.45
CA THR A 241 8.50 -8.72 -6.28
C THR A 241 8.98 -8.88 -4.84
N VAL A 242 10.28 -9.11 -4.65
CA VAL A 242 10.97 -9.08 -3.35
C VAL A 242 11.61 -7.72 -3.06
N GLY A 243 11.25 -6.69 -3.83
CA GLY A 243 11.76 -5.33 -3.63
C GLY A 243 11.38 -4.77 -2.26
N ARG A 244 12.38 -4.30 -1.51
CA ARG A 244 12.26 -3.84 -0.12
C ARG A 244 11.13 -2.81 0.06
N GLU A 245 11.04 -1.84 -0.83
CA GLU A 245 10.08 -0.72 -0.75
C GLU A 245 8.64 -1.20 -0.94
N VAL A 246 8.41 -2.11 -1.89
CA VAL A 246 7.09 -2.73 -2.11
C VAL A 246 6.69 -3.57 -0.90
N GLN A 247 7.63 -4.34 -0.33
CA GLN A 247 7.36 -5.13 0.87
C GLN A 247 7.02 -4.22 2.06
N TYR A 248 7.82 -3.18 2.32
CA TYR A 248 7.59 -2.25 3.42
C TYR A 248 6.25 -1.51 3.27
N ASN A 249 6.02 -0.85 2.14
CA ASN A 249 4.78 -0.09 1.92
C ASN A 249 3.56 -1.01 1.87
N GLY A 250 3.70 -2.22 1.33
CA GLY A 250 2.65 -3.24 1.35
C GLY A 250 2.26 -3.65 2.77
N LEU A 251 3.24 -3.87 3.66
CA LEU A 251 2.97 -4.16 5.08
C LEU A 251 2.28 -3.00 5.80
N VAL A 252 2.69 -1.75 5.53
CA VAL A 252 2.04 -0.56 6.09
C VAL A 252 0.56 -0.51 5.68
N VAL A 253 0.26 -0.72 4.39
CA VAL A 253 -1.13 -0.75 3.91
C VAL A 253 -1.90 -1.92 4.51
N LEU A 254 -1.31 -3.12 4.57
CA LEU A 254 -1.95 -4.28 5.20
C LEU A 254 -2.29 -4.02 6.67
N ARG A 255 -1.40 -3.35 7.41
CA ARG A 255 -1.65 -2.98 8.81
C ARG A 255 -2.88 -2.09 8.95
N LEU A 256 -2.95 -1.02 8.15
CA LEU A 256 -4.10 -0.10 8.13
C LEU A 256 -5.40 -0.84 7.79
N LEU A 257 -5.36 -1.72 6.79
CA LEU A 257 -6.50 -2.53 6.41
C LEU A 257 -6.90 -3.51 7.53
N THR A 258 -5.96 -4.17 8.20
CA THR A 258 -6.27 -5.14 9.26
C THR A 258 -6.82 -4.49 10.52
N ASP A 259 -6.34 -3.31 10.89
CA ASP A 259 -6.81 -2.56 12.06
C ASP A 259 -8.28 -2.10 11.91
N SER A 260 -8.78 -2.07 10.68
CA SER A 260 -10.18 -1.74 10.37
C SER A 260 -11.21 -2.84 10.76
N GLY A 261 -10.74 -4.03 11.15
CA GLY A 261 -11.55 -5.09 11.74
C GLY A 261 -12.33 -6.00 10.77
N ARG A 262 -12.25 -5.76 9.45
CA ARG A 262 -12.97 -6.56 8.43
C ARG A 262 -12.08 -7.26 7.41
N THR A 263 -10.77 -7.22 7.60
CA THR A 263 -9.83 -7.75 6.62
C THR A 263 -9.78 -9.28 6.63
N PRO A 264 -9.94 -9.94 5.47
CA PRO A 264 -9.64 -11.36 5.34
C PRO A 264 -8.20 -11.65 5.78
N ARG A 265 -8.03 -12.59 6.71
CA ARG A 265 -6.70 -12.97 7.24
C ARG A 265 -5.91 -13.87 6.27
N SER A 266 -6.60 -14.48 5.30
CA SER A 266 -5.99 -15.37 4.32
C SER A 266 -4.89 -14.65 3.52
N GLY A 267 -3.69 -15.23 3.48
CA GLY A 267 -2.54 -14.71 2.74
C GLY A 267 -1.77 -13.59 3.46
N VAL A 268 -2.40 -12.79 4.32
CA VAL A 268 -1.74 -11.67 5.02
C VAL A 268 -0.61 -12.17 5.93
N GLN A 269 -0.85 -13.22 6.72
CA GLN A 269 0.16 -13.82 7.59
C GLN A 269 1.35 -14.36 6.77
N GLU A 270 1.08 -15.05 5.67
CA GLU A 270 2.11 -15.67 4.84
C GLU A 270 3.00 -14.63 4.15
N VAL A 271 2.39 -13.58 3.58
CA VAL A 271 3.14 -12.49 2.96
C VAL A 271 3.97 -11.73 3.98
N ALA A 272 3.46 -11.49 5.20
CA ALA A 272 4.21 -10.83 6.26
C ALA A 272 5.39 -11.67 6.77
N MET A 273 5.19 -12.98 6.98
CA MET A 273 6.28 -13.90 7.33
C MET A 273 7.35 -13.96 6.24
N ARG A 274 6.93 -14.06 4.97
CA ARG A 274 7.85 -14.09 3.84
C ARG A 274 8.68 -12.81 3.74
N ALA A 275 8.04 -11.64 3.84
CA ALA A 275 8.74 -10.34 3.84
C ALA A 275 9.78 -10.26 4.96
N LYS A 276 9.41 -10.69 6.17
CA LYS A 276 10.31 -10.74 7.33
C LYS A 276 11.51 -11.65 7.11
N VAL A 277 11.31 -12.84 6.52
CA VAL A 277 12.40 -13.78 6.24
C VAL A 277 13.32 -13.24 5.14
N SER A 278 12.75 -12.72 4.04
CA SER A 278 13.52 -12.17 2.92
C SER A 278 14.31 -10.91 3.27
N HIS A 279 13.89 -10.16 4.29
CA HIS A 279 14.54 -8.92 4.75
C HIS A 279 14.92 -8.99 6.24
N SER A 280 15.46 -10.13 6.68
CA SER A 280 15.77 -10.38 8.10
C SER A 280 16.78 -9.40 8.72
N SER A 281 17.61 -8.73 7.91
CA SER A 281 18.54 -7.69 8.35
C SER A 281 17.93 -6.29 8.42
N ASP A 282 16.73 -6.07 7.86
CA ASP A 282 16.03 -4.78 7.89
C ASP A 282 15.11 -4.71 9.11
N THR A 283 15.59 -4.04 10.15
CA THR A 283 14.87 -3.92 11.43
C THR A 283 13.55 -3.16 11.29
N ALA A 284 13.49 -2.13 10.44
CA ALA A 284 12.29 -1.34 10.23
C ALA A 284 11.20 -2.16 9.54
N LEU A 285 11.54 -2.89 8.48
CA LEU A 285 10.60 -3.79 7.79
C LEU A 285 10.16 -4.93 8.70
N CYS A 286 11.09 -5.57 9.42
CA CYS A 286 10.76 -6.63 10.37
C CYS A 286 9.80 -6.16 11.47
N SER A 287 9.95 -4.91 11.94
CA SER A 287 9.04 -4.31 12.92
C SER A 287 7.61 -4.22 12.37
N VAL A 288 7.43 -3.61 11.19
CA VAL A 288 6.09 -3.49 10.56
C VAL A 288 5.51 -4.88 10.25
N ALA A 289 6.34 -5.84 9.83
CA ALA A 289 5.90 -7.22 9.62
C ALA A 289 5.37 -7.85 10.92
N ASN A 290 6.07 -7.65 12.04
CA ASN A 290 5.61 -8.12 13.35
C ASN A 290 4.28 -7.46 13.75
N ASP A 291 4.12 -6.16 13.48
CA ASP A 291 2.87 -5.45 13.75
C ASP A 291 1.70 -6.07 12.97
N VAL A 292 1.88 -6.36 11.68
CA VAL A 292 0.86 -7.06 10.89
C VAL A 292 0.58 -8.45 11.48
N LEU A 293 1.62 -9.23 11.78
CA LEU A 293 1.51 -10.58 12.32
C LEU A 293 0.77 -10.61 13.66
N ALA A 294 0.98 -9.62 14.53
CA ALA A 294 0.30 -9.51 15.82
C ALA A 294 -1.22 -9.32 15.68
N VAL A 295 -1.70 -8.80 14.55
CA VAL A 295 -3.12 -8.59 14.27
C VAL A 295 -3.75 -9.83 13.61
N VAL A 296 -3.01 -10.48 12.71
CA VAL A 296 -3.58 -11.58 11.89
C VAL A 296 -3.31 -12.97 12.44
N THR A 297 -2.25 -13.16 13.22
CA THR A 297 -1.96 -14.45 13.86
C THR A 297 -2.89 -14.57 15.06
N PRO A 298 -3.74 -15.61 15.12
CA PRO A 298 -4.51 -15.88 16.33
C PRO A 298 -3.55 -16.01 17.50
N ARG A 299 -3.81 -15.27 18.59
CA ARG A 299 -3.08 -15.37 19.86
C ARG A 299 -3.29 -16.77 20.44
N PHE A 300 -2.52 -17.74 19.97
CA PHE A 300 -2.70 -19.13 20.30
C PHE A 300 -2.06 -19.41 21.65
N LYS A 301 -2.91 -19.66 22.63
CA LYS A 301 -2.58 -19.99 24.01
C LYS A 301 -1.79 -18.90 24.73
N GLU A 302 -2.02 -17.62 24.43
CA GLU A 302 -1.42 -16.50 25.19
C GLU A 302 -2.25 -16.13 26.43
N VAL A 303 -3.50 -16.57 26.50
CA VAL A 303 -4.42 -16.32 27.62
C VAL A 303 -4.98 -17.65 28.10
N LEU A 304 -5.13 -17.80 29.42
CA LEU A 304 -5.75 -18.99 30.01
C LEU A 304 -7.21 -19.13 29.57
N CYS A 305 -7.63 -20.35 29.26
CA CYS A 305 -8.99 -20.67 28.88
C CYS A 305 -9.90 -20.64 30.12
N TRP A 306 -10.78 -19.65 30.21
CA TRP A 306 -11.73 -19.53 31.32
C TRP A 306 -12.61 -20.79 31.46
N HIS A 307 -13.11 -21.35 30.36
CA HIS A 307 -13.91 -22.59 30.39
C HIS A 307 -13.14 -23.80 30.90
N TRP A 308 -11.83 -23.87 30.63
CA TRP A 308 -10.99 -24.94 31.15
C TRP A 308 -10.75 -24.77 32.65
N GLN A 309 -10.51 -23.54 33.11
CA GLN A 309 -10.39 -23.24 34.54
C GLN A 309 -11.65 -23.61 35.33
N SER A 310 -12.83 -23.48 34.70
CA SER A 310 -14.10 -23.94 35.28
C SER A 310 -14.40 -25.43 35.07
N GLY A 311 -13.51 -26.19 34.42
CA GLY A 311 -13.64 -27.64 34.24
C GLY A 311 -14.53 -28.10 33.08
N TRP A 312 -14.91 -27.23 32.14
CA TRP A 312 -15.90 -27.57 31.10
C TRP A 312 -15.54 -27.16 29.66
N CYS A 313 -14.26 -26.91 29.35
CA CYS A 313 -13.88 -26.55 27.98
C CYS A 313 -14.18 -27.67 26.97
N LYS A 314 -15.17 -27.44 26.09
CA LYS A 314 -15.60 -28.39 25.05
C LYS A 314 -14.63 -28.48 23.85
N LEU A 315 -13.74 -27.51 23.70
CA LEU A 315 -12.79 -27.47 22.58
C LEU A 315 -11.59 -28.39 22.79
N GLY A 316 -11.33 -28.82 24.03
CA GLY A 316 -10.22 -29.72 24.35
C GLY A 316 -8.87 -29.20 23.78
N PRO A 317 -8.04 -30.07 23.18
CA PRO A 317 -6.77 -29.67 22.57
C PRO A 317 -6.88 -28.67 21.41
N ARG A 318 -8.07 -28.51 20.81
CA ARG A 318 -8.32 -27.53 19.74
C ARG A 318 -8.58 -26.13 20.28
N CYS A 319 -8.66 -25.96 21.60
CA CYS A 319 -8.83 -24.66 22.21
C CYS A 319 -7.63 -23.77 21.88
N THR A 320 -7.91 -22.57 21.36
CA THR A 320 -6.89 -21.55 21.08
C THR A 320 -6.43 -20.80 22.32
N TYR A 321 -6.99 -21.11 23.49
CA TYR A 321 -6.61 -20.56 24.79
C TYR A 321 -5.87 -21.62 25.61
N ALA A 322 -5.00 -21.21 26.51
CA ALA A 322 -4.15 -22.12 27.27
C ALA A 322 -4.94 -22.89 28.33
N HIS A 323 -4.80 -24.22 28.40
CA HIS A 323 -5.42 -25.06 29.44
C HIS A 323 -4.57 -25.18 30.72
N GLY A 324 -3.72 -24.20 30.97
CA GLY A 324 -2.84 -24.18 32.13
C GLY A 324 -1.56 -23.40 31.84
N ALA A 325 -0.74 -23.22 32.87
CA ALA A 325 0.54 -22.51 32.73
C ALA A 325 1.50 -23.20 31.75
N SER A 326 1.44 -24.53 31.65
CA SER A 326 2.22 -25.33 30.69
C SER A 326 1.83 -25.07 29.23
N ASP A 327 0.57 -24.70 29.01
CA ASP A 327 0.02 -24.41 27.69
C ASP A 327 0.24 -22.95 27.29
N LEU A 328 0.53 -22.07 28.25
CA LEU A 328 0.63 -20.62 28.05
C LEU A 328 1.91 -20.27 27.28
N ARG A 329 1.75 -19.73 26.07
CA ARG A 329 2.86 -19.16 25.31
C ARG A 329 3.16 -17.76 25.83
N ARG A 330 4.41 -17.52 26.23
CA ARG A 330 4.87 -16.17 26.55
C ARG A 330 4.91 -15.37 25.25
N ALA A 331 4.30 -14.19 25.27
CA ALA A 331 4.37 -13.20 24.19
C ALA A 331 5.77 -12.61 24.07
#